data_AF-A0A3N5P7U0-F1
#
_entry.id   AF-A0A3N5P7U0-F1
#
_cell.length_a   1.000
_cell.length_b   1.000
_cell.length_c   1.000
_cell.angle_alpha   90.00
_cell.angle_beta   90.00
_cell.angle_gamma   90.00
#
_symmetry.space_group_name_H-M   'P 1'
#
loop_
_entity.id
_entity.type
_entity.pdbx_description
1 polymer ?
#
loop_
_entity_poly.entity_id
_entity_poly.type
_entity_poly.pdbx_seq_one_letter_code
_entity_poly.pdbx_strand_id
1 'polypeptide(L)'
;MPAENLQELFVNELRDIYDAEKQLTRALPKMAKAAASEELRAAFEEHLEVTRKQVSRLEQVFKLLGMAARGKPCEGMKGLIEEGGEVMEEMEGATLDAALIASAQKVEHYEIAAYGTLATFAEVLEMQEAKNLLGQTLEEEKEADEKLTAIASQINPEAEQEEQEEEGRMATAGSRANRGSSSSRGKSARSRKR
;
A
#
# COMPACT_ATOMS: atom_id res chain seq x y z
N MET A 1 -15.12 25.18 1.32
CA MET A 1 -15.67 26.00 2.41
C MET A 1 -15.34 25.29 3.70
N PRO A 2 -14.87 25.99 4.75
CA PRO A 2 -14.69 25.36 6.06
C PRO A 2 -16.02 24.79 6.55
N ALA A 3 -16.00 23.65 7.24
CA ALA A 3 -17.19 23.13 7.90
C ALA A 3 -17.49 23.98 9.15
N GLU A 4 -18.72 24.45 9.29
CA GLU A 4 -19.13 25.30 10.41
C GLU A 4 -19.83 24.49 11.52
N ASN A 5 -20.20 23.24 11.23
CA ASN A 5 -20.85 22.33 12.16
C ASN A 5 -20.56 20.86 11.82
N LEU A 6 -21.01 19.94 12.69
CA LEU A 6 -20.75 18.51 12.55
C LEU A 6 -21.40 17.89 11.30
N GLN A 7 -22.59 18.36 10.90
CA GLN A 7 -23.26 17.87 9.68
C GLN A 7 -22.44 18.22 8.43
N GLU A 8 -21.95 19.45 8.34
CA GLU A 8 -21.09 19.88 7.24
C GLU A 8 -19.75 19.16 7.25
N LEU A 9 -19.18 18.92 8.43
CA LEU A 9 -17.95 18.14 8.56
C LEU A 9 -18.18 16.69 8.09
N PHE A 10 -19.26 16.04 8.53
CA PHE A 10 -19.64 14.71 8.08
C PHE A 10 -19.75 14.62 6.56
N VAL A 11 -20.46 15.57 5.95
CA VAL A 11 -20.59 15.62 4.49
C VAL A 11 -19.23 15.85 3.82
N ASN A 12 -18.39 16.72 4.38
CA ASN A 12 -17.06 16.98 3.83
C ASN A 12 -16.16 15.74 3.91
N GLU A 13 -16.18 14.99 5.00
CA GLU A 13 -15.43 13.74 5.15
C GLU A 13 -15.99 12.62 4.27
N LEU A 14 -17.33 12.53 4.16
CA LEU A 14 -17.99 11.55 3.28
C LEU A 14 -17.61 11.76 1.80
N ARG A 15 -17.47 13.02 1.38
CA ARG A 15 -16.98 13.37 0.04
C ARG A 15 -15.50 13.09 -0.15
N ASP A 16 -14.70 13.18 0.91
CA ASP A 16 -13.27 12.86 0.91
C ASP A 16 -13.08 11.37 0.64
N ILE A 17 -13.67 10.53 1.50
CA ILE A 17 -13.51 9.08 1.44
C ILE A 17 -14.12 8.50 0.15
N TYR A 18 -15.20 9.09 -0.37
CA TYR A 18 -15.76 8.69 -1.66
C TYR A 18 -14.82 8.92 -2.85
N ASP A 19 -13.98 9.96 -2.80
CA ASP A 19 -12.94 10.14 -3.80
C ASP A 19 -11.76 9.20 -3.56
N ALA A 20 -11.35 9.02 -2.30
CA ALA A 20 -10.29 8.07 -1.92
C ALA A 20 -10.55 6.66 -2.48
N GLU A 21 -11.72 6.12 -2.20
CA GLU A 21 -12.21 4.82 -2.69
C GLU A 21 -12.17 4.73 -4.22
N LYS A 22 -12.57 5.79 -4.91
CA LYS A 22 -12.51 5.86 -6.38
C LYS A 22 -11.08 5.91 -6.91
N GLN A 23 -10.15 6.54 -6.20
CA GLN A 23 -8.75 6.49 -6.54
C GLN A 23 -8.22 5.07 -6.35
N LEU A 24 -8.57 4.43 -5.23
CA LEU A 24 -8.13 3.08 -4.88
C LEU A 24 -8.60 2.03 -5.88
N THR A 25 -9.85 2.11 -6.38
CA THR A 25 -10.31 1.20 -7.48
C THR A 25 -9.47 1.26 -8.76
N ARG A 26 -8.68 2.32 -8.96
CA ARG A 26 -7.75 2.46 -10.10
C ARG A 26 -6.33 2.05 -9.75
N ALA A 27 -5.95 2.12 -8.47
CA ALA A 27 -4.63 1.75 -7.97
C ALA A 27 -4.51 0.23 -7.77
N LEU A 28 -5.50 -0.42 -7.18
CA LEU A 28 -5.48 -1.86 -6.86
C LEU A 28 -5.16 -2.77 -8.06
N PRO A 29 -5.71 -2.55 -9.28
CA PRO A 29 -5.32 -3.36 -10.44
C PRO A 29 -3.81 -3.26 -10.79
N LYS A 30 -3.17 -2.13 -10.51
CA LYS A 30 -1.73 -1.95 -10.74
C LYS A 30 -0.92 -2.68 -9.68
N MET A 31 -1.33 -2.58 -8.41
CA MET A 31 -0.69 -3.29 -7.29
C MET A 31 -0.79 -4.80 -7.45
N ALA A 32 -1.97 -5.33 -7.82
CA ALA A 32 -2.16 -6.75 -8.13
C ALA A 32 -1.23 -7.23 -9.25
N LYS A 33 -1.08 -6.43 -10.30
CA LYS A 33 -0.18 -6.75 -11.42
C LYS A 33 1.30 -6.72 -11.03
N ALA A 34 1.68 -5.82 -10.12
CA ALA A 34 3.07 -5.68 -9.66
C ALA A 34 3.47 -6.79 -8.67
N ALA A 35 2.52 -7.29 -7.87
CA ALA A 35 2.78 -8.34 -6.89
C ALA A 35 3.36 -9.61 -7.54
N ALA A 36 4.48 -10.10 -7.00
CA ALA A 36 5.14 -11.34 -7.41
C ALA A 36 4.44 -12.56 -6.79
N SER A 37 4.01 -12.45 -5.53
CA SER A 37 3.24 -13.46 -4.81
C SER A 37 1.81 -13.56 -5.35
N GLU A 38 1.40 -14.78 -5.70
CA GLU A 38 0.03 -15.07 -6.12
C GLU A 38 -0.99 -14.81 -5.00
N GLU A 39 -0.60 -15.02 -3.74
CA GLU A 39 -1.47 -14.76 -2.59
C GLU A 39 -1.69 -13.25 -2.40
N LEU A 40 -0.63 -12.45 -2.51
CA LEU A 40 -0.73 -10.99 -2.43
C LEU A 40 -1.53 -10.42 -3.59
N ARG A 41 -1.30 -10.92 -4.82
CA ARG A 41 -2.09 -10.56 -5.99
C ARG A 41 -3.58 -10.83 -5.77
N ALA A 42 -3.92 -12.03 -5.31
CA ALA A 42 -5.30 -12.40 -5.03
C ALA A 42 -5.93 -11.52 -3.94
N ALA A 43 -5.16 -11.11 -2.93
CA ALA A 43 -5.63 -10.18 -1.91
C ALA A 43 -6.00 -8.80 -2.49
N PHE A 44 -5.19 -8.24 -3.37
CA PHE A 44 -5.52 -6.97 -4.04
C PHE A 44 -6.71 -7.07 -5.01
N GLU A 45 -6.84 -8.19 -5.73
CA GLU A 45 -7.98 -8.44 -6.61
C GLU A 45 -9.29 -8.59 -5.81
N GLU A 46 -9.25 -9.30 -4.68
CA GLU A 46 -10.40 -9.42 -3.78
C GLU A 46 -10.77 -8.06 -3.20
N HIS A 47 -9.78 -7.33 -2.67
CA HIS A 47 -10.01 -6.03 -2.06
C HIS A 47 -10.61 -5.05 -3.08
N LEU A 48 -10.22 -5.09 -4.36
CA LEU A 48 -10.86 -4.28 -5.42
C LEU A 48 -12.37 -4.52 -5.56
N GLU A 49 -12.83 -5.77 -5.44
CA GLU A 49 -14.26 -6.06 -5.47
C GLU A 49 -14.98 -5.62 -4.20
N VAL A 50 -14.28 -5.60 -3.06
CA VAL A 50 -14.77 -5.03 -1.80
C VAL A 50 -14.87 -3.49 -1.91
N THR A 51 -13.83 -2.79 -2.36
CA THR A 51 -13.80 -1.34 -2.65
C THR A 51 -14.95 -0.89 -3.56
N ARG A 52 -15.26 -1.65 -4.62
CA ARG A 52 -16.41 -1.33 -5.49
C ARG A 52 -17.75 -1.38 -4.76
N LYS A 53 -17.91 -2.32 -3.82
CA LYS A 53 -19.11 -2.41 -2.97
C LYS A 53 -19.14 -1.26 -1.96
N GLN A 54 -18.00 -0.88 -1.40
CA GLN A 54 -17.86 0.26 -0.48
C GLN A 54 -18.21 1.58 -1.17
N VAL A 55 -17.76 1.81 -2.40
CA VAL A 55 -18.20 2.94 -3.26
C VAL A 55 -19.73 2.94 -3.42
N SER A 56 -20.33 1.78 -3.71
CA SER A 56 -21.79 1.65 -3.84
C SER A 56 -22.52 1.88 -2.51
N ARG A 57 -21.87 1.58 -1.38
CA ARG A 57 -22.37 1.81 -0.03
C ARG A 57 -22.36 3.30 0.32
N LEU A 58 -21.28 4.01 -0.01
CA LEU A 58 -21.20 5.46 0.11
C LEU A 58 -22.28 6.17 -0.71
N GLU A 59 -22.58 5.68 -1.92
CA GLU A 59 -23.67 6.22 -2.74
C GLU A 59 -25.05 6.06 -2.07
N GLN A 60 -25.27 4.96 -1.34
CA GLN A 60 -26.46 4.80 -0.51
C GLN A 60 -26.48 5.80 0.65
N VAL A 61 -25.35 6.04 1.32
CA VAL A 61 -25.26 7.06 2.38
C VAL A 61 -25.57 8.47 1.82
N PHE A 62 -25.05 8.83 0.65
CA PHE A 62 -25.42 10.09 -0.02
C PHE A 62 -26.92 10.17 -0.32
N LYS A 63 -27.54 9.07 -0.76
CA LYS A 63 -28.97 9.01 -1.02
C LYS A 63 -29.79 9.19 0.26
N LEU A 64 -29.37 8.62 1.39
CA LEU A 64 -30.02 8.82 2.69
C LEU A 64 -30.01 10.29 3.13
N LEU A 65 -28.95 11.03 2.77
CA LEU A 65 -28.86 12.47 3.00
C LEU A 65 -29.67 13.32 2.01
N GLY A 66 -30.30 12.71 1.00
CA GLY A 66 -30.95 13.43 -0.10
C GLY A 66 -29.96 14.20 -0.99
N MET A 67 -28.71 13.73 -1.07
CA MET A 67 -27.62 14.39 -1.79
C MET A 67 -27.15 13.56 -2.99
N ALA A 68 -26.65 14.23 -4.03
CA ALA A 68 -25.93 13.55 -5.10
C ALA A 68 -24.53 13.14 -4.63
N ALA A 69 -24.12 11.90 -4.93
CA ALA A 69 -22.77 11.43 -4.66
C ALA A 69 -21.75 12.20 -5.50
N ARG A 70 -20.99 13.08 -4.84
CA ARG A 70 -19.96 13.92 -5.47
C ARG A 70 -18.75 13.99 -4.56
N GLY A 71 -17.65 13.39 -5.00
CA GLY A 71 -16.39 13.44 -4.27
C GLY A 71 -15.78 14.84 -4.29
N LYS A 72 -14.89 15.09 -3.33
CA LYS A 72 -13.88 16.15 -3.39
C LYS A 72 -12.51 15.46 -3.49
N PRO A 73 -11.52 16.03 -4.18
CA PRO A 73 -10.19 15.42 -4.26
C PRO A 73 -9.65 15.07 -2.86
N CYS A 74 -9.36 13.79 -2.64
CA CYS A 74 -8.72 13.31 -1.43
C CYS A 74 -7.20 13.32 -1.63
N GLU A 75 -6.54 14.38 -1.15
CA GLU A 75 -5.08 14.50 -1.26
C GLU A 75 -4.34 13.49 -0.35
N GLY A 76 -4.97 13.05 0.75
CA GLY A 76 -4.41 12.05 1.65
C GLY A 76 -4.23 10.71 0.94
N MET A 77 -5.32 10.16 0.37
CA MET A 77 -5.27 8.91 -0.39
C MET A 77 -4.38 9.02 -1.62
N LYS A 78 -4.41 10.17 -2.31
CA LYS A 78 -3.55 10.41 -3.46
C LYS A 78 -2.07 10.27 -3.11
N GLY A 79 -1.64 10.88 -2.00
CA GLY A 79 -0.26 10.78 -1.53
C GLY A 79 0.15 9.34 -1.17
N LEU A 80 -0.75 8.59 -0.52
CA LEU A 80 -0.50 7.17 -0.20
C LEU A 80 -0.37 6.30 -1.46
N ILE A 81 -1.22 6.55 -2.47
CA ILE A 81 -1.15 5.85 -3.76
C ILE A 81 0.13 6.23 -4.52
N GLU A 82 0.56 7.49 -4.45
CA GLU A 82 1.82 7.95 -5.05
C GLU A 82 3.03 7.26 -4.39
N GLU A 83 3.06 7.18 -3.06
CA GLU A 83 4.09 6.43 -2.31
C GLU A 83 4.13 4.94 -2.71
N GLY A 84 2.97 4.30 -2.81
CA GLY A 84 2.87 2.93 -3.32
C GLY A 84 3.27 2.78 -4.79
N GLY A 85 3.12 3.85 -5.58
CA GLY A 85 3.58 3.95 -6.96
C GLY A 85 5.09 3.90 -7.11
N GLU A 86 5.80 4.67 -6.27
CA GLU A 86 7.26 4.79 -6.31
C GLU A 86 7.95 3.45 -6.03
N VAL A 87 7.49 2.68 -5.04
CA VAL A 87 8.10 1.37 -4.72
C VAL A 87 7.97 0.36 -5.86
N MET A 88 6.91 0.44 -6.68
CA MET A 88 6.73 -0.42 -7.86
C MET A 88 7.72 -0.11 -8.99
N GLU A 89 8.35 1.06 -8.98
CA GLU A 89 9.36 1.46 -9.97
C GLU A 89 10.79 1.11 -9.52
N GLU A 90 11.02 0.99 -8.20
CA GLU A 90 12.35 0.86 -7.60
C GLU A 90 12.70 -0.56 -7.13
N MET A 91 11.70 -1.42 -6.92
CA MET A 91 11.86 -2.72 -6.27
C MET A 91 11.33 -3.87 -7.12
N GLU A 92 11.83 -5.09 -6.89
CA GLU A 92 11.34 -6.33 -7.49
C GLU A 92 11.34 -7.47 -6.45
N GLY A 93 10.81 -8.64 -6.80
CA GLY A 93 10.88 -9.84 -5.96
C GLY A 93 10.07 -9.75 -4.66
N ALA A 94 10.53 -10.47 -3.62
CA ALA A 94 9.85 -10.48 -2.32
C ALA A 94 9.98 -9.13 -1.59
N THR A 95 11.05 -8.36 -1.84
CA THR A 95 11.18 -7.00 -1.31
C THR A 95 10.09 -6.06 -1.87
N LEU A 96 9.76 -6.16 -3.16
CA LEU A 96 8.63 -5.41 -3.73
C LEU A 96 7.31 -5.81 -3.06
N ASP A 97 7.06 -7.10 -2.87
CA ASP A 97 5.83 -7.56 -2.22
C ASP A 97 5.71 -7.07 -0.78
N ALA A 98 6.80 -7.08 -0.01
CA ALA A 98 6.84 -6.50 1.34
C ALA A 98 6.53 -4.99 1.32
N ALA A 99 7.08 -4.25 0.34
CA ALA A 99 6.81 -2.83 0.18
C ALA A 99 5.36 -2.55 -0.25
N LEU A 100 4.79 -3.37 -1.14
CA LEU A 100 3.39 -3.30 -1.54
C LEU A 100 2.45 -3.54 -0.37
N ILE A 101 2.73 -4.53 0.48
CA ILE A 101 1.98 -4.77 1.71
C ILE A 101 2.08 -3.55 2.64
N ALA A 102 3.28 -3.04 2.89
CA ALA A 102 3.47 -1.89 3.76
C ALA A 102 2.69 -0.66 3.29
N SER A 103 2.69 -0.39 1.98
CA SER A 103 1.90 0.70 1.37
C SER A 103 0.40 0.44 1.45
N ALA A 104 -0.06 -0.78 1.22
CA ALA A 104 -1.46 -1.16 1.35
C ALA A 104 -1.96 -1.00 2.80
N GLN A 105 -1.19 -1.44 3.80
CA GLN A 105 -1.59 -1.26 5.20
C GLN A 105 -1.70 0.22 5.59
N LYS A 106 -0.88 1.11 5.04
CA LYS A 106 -1.04 2.56 5.26
C LYS A 106 -2.37 3.07 4.68
N VAL A 107 -2.79 2.56 3.52
CA VAL A 107 -4.10 2.82 2.92
C VAL A 107 -5.22 2.32 3.85
N GLU A 108 -5.18 1.06 4.28
CA GLU A 108 -6.18 0.49 5.20
C GLU A 108 -6.29 1.31 6.49
N HIS A 109 -5.16 1.69 7.09
CA HIS A 109 -5.15 2.49 8.31
C HIS A 109 -5.75 3.90 8.11
N TYR A 110 -5.57 4.50 6.93
CA TYR A 110 -6.24 5.76 6.58
C TYR A 110 -7.76 5.57 6.53
N GLU A 111 -8.22 4.50 5.88
CA GLU A 111 -9.65 4.20 5.72
C GLU A 111 -10.31 3.80 7.03
N ILE A 112 -9.65 2.99 7.88
CA ILE A 112 -10.08 2.66 9.23
C ILE A 112 -10.31 3.93 10.06
N ALA A 113 -9.37 4.88 10.00
CA ALA A 113 -9.50 6.15 10.71
C ALA A 113 -10.67 6.99 10.17
N ALA A 114 -10.83 7.06 8.84
CA ALA A 114 -11.89 7.81 8.19
C ALA A 114 -13.28 7.22 8.48
N TYR A 115 -13.46 5.90 8.31
CA TYR A 115 -14.73 5.22 8.53
C TYR A 115 -15.10 5.15 10.01
N GLY A 116 -14.14 4.97 10.92
CA GLY A 116 -14.37 5.08 12.37
C GLY A 116 -14.90 6.47 12.77
N THR A 117 -14.31 7.52 12.19
CA THR A 117 -14.75 8.90 12.37
C THR A 117 -16.16 9.12 11.82
N LEU A 118 -16.41 8.72 10.57
CA LEU A 118 -17.71 8.89 9.91
C LEU A 118 -18.82 8.12 10.60
N ALA A 119 -18.58 6.87 11.03
CA ALA A 119 -19.57 6.09 11.77
C ALA A 119 -19.94 6.75 13.11
N THR A 120 -18.94 7.29 13.81
CA THR A 120 -19.16 8.03 15.08
C THR A 120 -19.95 9.31 14.85
N PHE A 121 -19.63 10.07 13.79
CA PHE A 121 -20.40 11.26 13.42
C PHE A 121 -21.84 10.90 13.06
N ALA A 122 -22.06 9.84 12.28
CA ALA A 122 -23.39 9.38 11.93
C ALA A 122 -24.23 8.98 13.16
N GLU A 123 -23.61 8.38 14.18
CA GLU A 123 -24.25 8.10 15.46
C GLU A 123 -24.67 9.37 16.21
N VAL A 124 -23.77 10.35 16.33
CA VAL A 124 -24.06 11.63 17.00
C VAL A 124 -25.15 12.42 16.30
N LEU A 125 -25.21 12.32 14.97
CA LEU A 125 -26.24 12.96 14.12
C LEU A 125 -27.54 12.12 14.03
N GLU A 126 -27.65 11.04 14.80
CA GLU A 126 -28.80 10.14 14.87
C GLU A 126 -29.17 9.46 13.53
N MET A 127 -28.20 9.32 12.62
CA MET A 127 -28.36 8.69 11.30
C MET A 127 -28.03 7.20 11.33
N GLN A 128 -28.87 6.40 12.00
CA GLN A 128 -28.57 4.99 12.29
C GLN A 128 -28.32 4.11 11.05
N GLU A 129 -29.05 4.32 9.96
CA GLU A 129 -28.80 3.58 8.71
C GLU A 129 -27.42 3.92 8.12
N ALA A 130 -27.02 5.20 8.12
CA ALA A 130 -25.70 5.60 7.66
C ALA A 130 -24.60 5.03 8.58
N LYS A 131 -24.80 5.07 9.91
CA LYS A 131 -23.88 4.47 10.88
C LYS A 131 -23.64 3.00 10.57
N ASN A 132 -24.70 2.23 10.34
CA ASN A 132 -24.58 0.79 10.06
C ASN A 132 -23.85 0.51 8.74
N LEU A 133 -24.14 1.29 7.70
CA LEU A 133 -23.45 1.17 6.42
C LEU A 133 -21.96 1.49 6.56
N LEU A 134 -21.62 2.61 7.19
CA LEU A 134 -20.23 3.03 7.39
C LEU A 134 -19.47 2.07 8.31
N GLY A 135 -20.15 1.54 9.34
CA GLY A 135 -19.60 0.52 10.24
C GLY A 135 -19.35 -0.81 9.55
N GLN A 136 -20.19 -1.20 8.57
CA GLN A 136 -19.90 -2.37 7.75
C GLN A 136 -18.61 -2.19 6.94
N THR A 137 -18.43 -1.03 6.30
CA THR A 137 -17.17 -0.76 5.59
C THR A 137 -15.99 -0.78 6.54
N LEU A 138 -16.10 -0.17 7.72
CA LEU A 138 -15.02 -0.16 8.73
C LEU A 138 -14.53 -1.57 9.09
N GLU A 139 -15.43 -2.54 9.25
CA GLU A 139 -15.01 -3.91 9.55
C GLU A 139 -14.39 -4.60 8.34
N GLU A 140 -14.88 -4.33 7.12
CA GLU A 140 -14.26 -4.83 5.88
C GLU A 140 -12.80 -4.35 5.75
N GLU A 141 -12.47 -3.08 6.09
CA GLU A 141 -11.07 -2.59 6.02
C GLU A 141 -10.18 -3.20 7.10
N LYS A 142 -10.71 -3.43 8.31
CA LYS A 142 -9.95 -4.12 9.36
C LYS A 142 -9.64 -5.56 8.97
N GLU A 143 -10.61 -6.26 8.38
CA GLU A 143 -10.40 -7.62 7.86
C GLU A 143 -9.35 -7.63 6.74
N ALA A 144 -9.33 -6.60 5.87
CA ALA A 144 -8.32 -6.43 4.84
C ALA A 144 -6.90 -6.22 5.42
N ASP A 145 -6.74 -5.34 6.43
CA ASP A 145 -5.46 -5.12 7.11
C ASP A 145 -4.97 -6.37 7.88
N GLU A 146 -5.88 -7.09 8.55
CA GLU A 146 -5.56 -8.36 9.20
C GLU A 146 -5.05 -9.40 8.19
N LYS A 147 -5.71 -9.47 7.02
CA LYS A 147 -5.28 -10.35 5.92
C LYS A 147 -3.90 -9.95 5.38
N LEU A 148 -3.65 -8.66 5.16
CA LEU A 148 -2.34 -8.16 4.74
C LEU A 148 -1.26 -8.49 5.77
N THR A 149 -1.55 -8.34 7.07
CA THR A 149 -0.64 -8.72 8.16
C THR A 149 -0.31 -10.22 8.13
N ALA A 150 -1.30 -11.07 7.85
CA ALA A 150 -1.09 -12.51 7.72
C ALA A 150 -0.16 -12.85 6.55
N ILE A 151 -0.36 -12.23 5.38
CA ILE A 151 0.50 -12.40 4.21
C ILE A 151 1.91 -11.88 4.49
N ALA A 152 2.03 -10.72 5.14
CA ALA A 152 3.31 -10.12 5.51
C ALA A 152 4.16 -11.04 6.39
N SER A 153 3.53 -11.84 7.26
CA SER A 153 4.24 -12.80 8.11
C SER A 153 4.97 -13.91 7.33
N GLN A 154 4.57 -14.14 6.08
CA GLN A 154 5.21 -15.09 5.17
C GLN A 154 6.20 -14.39 4.23
N ILE A 155 5.83 -13.23 3.68
CA ILE A 155 6.64 -12.51 2.68
C ILE A 155 7.85 -11.81 3.32
N ASN A 156 7.71 -11.21 4.51
CA ASN A 156 8.82 -10.46 5.12
C ASN A 156 10.08 -11.34 5.38
N PRO A 157 9.94 -12.59 5.89
CA PRO A 157 11.09 -13.50 5.98
C PRO A 157 11.71 -13.90 4.64
N GLU A 158 10.93 -13.94 3.56
CA GLU A 158 11.44 -14.22 2.20
C GLU A 158 12.25 -13.02 1.68
N ALA A 159 11.74 -11.81 1.87
CA ALA A 159 12.45 -10.57 1.54
C ALA A 159 13.79 -10.43 2.29
N GLU A 160 13.83 -10.78 3.58
CA GLU A 160 15.07 -10.78 4.37
C GLU A 160 16.10 -11.80 3.83
N GLN A 161 15.66 -12.96 3.35
CA GLN A 161 16.54 -13.99 2.80
C GLN A 161 17.10 -13.60 1.42
N GLU A 162 16.29 -12.98 0.56
CA GLU A 162 16.74 -12.46 -0.73
C GLU A 162 17.91 -11.48 -0.58
N GLU A 163 17.82 -10.57 0.40
CA GLU A 163 18.88 -9.60 0.70
C GLU A 163 20.19 -10.30 1.14
N GLN A 164 20.10 -11.30 2.02
CA GLN A 164 21.27 -12.05 2.49
C GLN A 164 21.95 -12.85 1.38
N GLU A 165 21.17 -13.41 0.43
CA GLU A 165 21.72 -14.11 -0.73
C GLU A 165 22.46 -13.16 -1.68
N GLU A 166 21.92 -11.96 -1.93
CA GLU A 166 22.58 -10.95 -2.76
C GLU A 166 23.89 -10.45 -2.14
N GLU A 167 23.89 -10.14 -0.84
CA GLU A 167 25.10 -9.75 -0.10
C GLU A 167 26.18 -10.85 -0.15
N GLY A 168 25.78 -12.11 0.05
CA GLY A 168 26.67 -13.27 -0.05
C GLY A 168 27.27 -13.45 -1.46
N ARG A 169 26.46 -13.24 -2.51
CA ARG A 169 26.92 -13.26 -3.91
C ARG A 169 27.90 -12.12 -4.19
N MET A 170 27.62 -10.90 -3.72
CA MET A 170 28.53 -9.76 -3.89
C MET A 170 29.86 -9.95 -3.14
N ALA A 171 29.82 -10.45 -1.90
CA ALA A 171 31.03 -10.73 -1.11
C ALA A 171 31.92 -11.80 -1.76
N THR A 172 31.32 -12.86 -2.33
CA THR A 172 32.06 -13.91 -3.03
C THR A 172 32.61 -13.45 -4.39
N ALA A 173 31.90 -12.59 -5.12
CA ALA A 173 32.36 -11.98 -6.36
C ALA A 173 33.55 -11.01 -6.13
N GLY A 174 33.47 -10.15 -5.11
CA GLY A 174 34.56 -9.25 -4.71
C GLY A 174 35.82 -10.00 -4.26
N SER A 175 35.66 -11.13 -3.57
CA SER A 175 36.78 -12.00 -3.15
C SER A 175 37.48 -12.68 -4.34
N ARG A 176 36.75 -13.06 -5.40
CA ARG A 176 37.33 -13.59 -6.65
C ARG A 176 38.10 -12.53 -7.45
N ALA A 177 37.61 -11.29 -7.51
CA ALA A 177 38.29 -10.20 -8.19
C ALA A 177 39.65 -9.84 -7.53
N ASN A 178 39.75 -9.93 -6.20
CA ASN A 178 40.98 -9.62 -5.47
C ASN A 178 42.06 -10.72 -5.56
N ARG A 179 41.69 -11.96 -5.89
CA ARG A 179 42.67 -13.06 -6.10
C ARG A 179 43.33 -13.04 -7.48
N GLY A 180 42.81 -12.30 -8.45
CA GLY A 180 43.36 -12.20 -9.81
C GLY A 180 44.53 -11.21 -9.99
N SER A 181 44.81 -10.35 -9.00
CA SER A 181 45.81 -9.27 -9.14
C SER A 181 47.21 -9.61 -8.60
N SER A 182 47.42 -10.80 -8.01
CA SER A 182 48.68 -11.14 -7.33
C SER A 182 49.72 -11.93 -8.14
N SER A 183 49.47 -12.23 -9.43
CA SER A 183 50.42 -12.99 -10.27
C SER A 183 51.02 -12.21 -11.45
N SER A 184 51.63 -11.04 -11.22
CA SER A 184 52.62 -10.51 -12.18
C SER A 184 53.65 -9.57 -11.53
N ARG A 185 54.59 -10.12 -10.75
CA ARG A 185 55.89 -9.45 -10.53
C ARG A 185 56.97 -10.17 -11.31
N GLY A 186 57.20 -9.62 -12.50
CA GLY A 186 58.23 -10.04 -13.44
C GLY A 186 59.63 -9.98 -12.87
N LYS A 187 60.43 -10.98 -13.26
CA LYS A 187 61.87 -10.99 -13.13
C LYS A 187 62.45 -9.87 -14.00
N SER A 188 63.14 -8.90 -13.39
CA SER A 188 64.15 -8.09 -14.08
C SER A 188 65.15 -7.57 -13.08
N ALA A 189 66.41 -8.03 -13.19
CA ALA A 189 67.63 -7.22 -13.08
C ALA A 189 68.86 -8.11 -12.91
N ARG A 190 69.77 -8.10 -13.90
CA ARG A 190 71.10 -7.45 -13.77
C ARG A 190 71.99 -7.74 -14.98
N SER A 191 72.25 -6.69 -15.73
CA SER A 191 73.47 -6.48 -16.51
C SER A 191 74.66 -6.27 -15.57
N ARG A 192 75.84 -6.81 -15.93
CA ARG A 192 77.16 -6.17 -15.70
C ARG A 192 78.26 -6.83 -16.54
N LYS A 193 78.86 -6.01 -17.43
CA LYS A 193 80.30 -5.85 -17.75
C LYS A 193 81.21 -7.06 -17.47
N ARG A 194 82.01 -7.56 -18.42
CA ARG A 194 83.06 -6.86 -19.17
C ARG A 194 83.52 -7.73 -20.34
#